data_AF-A0A3D5CXX0-F1
#
_entry.id   AF-A0A3D5CXX0-F1
#
_cell.length_a   1.000
_cell.length_b   1.000
_cell.length_c   1.000
_cell.angle_alpha   90.00
_cell.angle_beta   90.00
_cell.angle_gamma   90.00
#
_symmetry.space_group_name_H-M   'P 1'
#
loop_
_entity.id
_entity.type
_entity.pdbx_description
1 polymer ?
#
loop_
_entity_poly.entity_id
_entity_poly.type
_entity_poly.pdbx_seq_one_letter_code
_entity_poly.pdbx_strand_id
1 'polypeptide(L)' 'GRNKSIQTIVNETVKTIVAPLDQIVYVAYAGDLESAEKAKRLLEEQIKMKDVKLYPLGPTIASHTGYGCIAIFSMGISR' A
#
# COMPACT_ATOMS: atom_id res chain seq x y z
N GLY A 1 2.15 16.58 -3.43
CA GLY A 1 2.54 15.96 -4.72
C GLY A 1 2.50 14.46 -4.58
N ARG A 2 2.14 13.73 -5.65
CA ARG A 2 1.82 12.29 -5.62
C ARG A 2 2.91 11.41 -5.00
N ASN A 3 4.17 11.61 -5.39
CA ASN A 3 5.30 10.86 -4.84
C ASN A 3 5.45 11.01 -3.32
N LYS A 4 5.25 12.24 -2.80
CA LYS A 4 5.31 12.50 -1.36
C LYS A 4 4.17 11.80 -0.62
N SER A 5 2.96 11.78 -1.19
CA SER A 5 1.81 11.08 -0.61
C SER A 5 2.03 9.58 -0.51
N ILE A 6 2.58 8.96 -1.56
CA ILE A 6 2.94 7.53 -1.55
C ILE A 6 4.00 7.26 -0.47
N GLN A 7 5.05 8.08 -0.41
CA GLN A 7 6.07 7.94 0.64
C GLN A 7 5.46 8.06 2.05
N THR A 8 4.55 9.01 2.26
CA THR A 8 3.89 9.21 3.55
C THR A 8 3.09 7.97 3.97
N ILE A 9 2.25 7.40 3.09
CA ILE A 9 1.45 6.22 3.47
C ILE A 9 2.33 4.99 3.70
N VAL A 10 3.38 4.79 2.90
CA VAL A 10 4.37 3.72 3.14
C VAL A 10 5.03 3.89 4.50
N ASN A 11 5.49 5.09 4.84
CA ASN A 11 6.14 5.35 6.12
C ASN A 11 5.20 5.11 7.31
N GLU A 12 3.93 5.50 7.20
CA GLU A 12 2.94 5.23 8.25
C GLU A 12 2.64 3.74 8.39
N THR A 13 2.58 2.99 7.28
CA THR A 13 2.47 1.52 7.31
C THR A 13 3.66 0.89 8.02
N VAL A 14 4.90 1.25 7.64
CA VAL A 14 6.12 0.70 8.23
C VAL A 14 6.21 0.99 9.73
N LYS A 15 5.79 2.17 10.17
CA LYS A 15 5.79 2.55 11.59
C LYS A 15 4.77 1.78 12.44
N THR A 16 3.67 1.32 11.83
CA THR A 16 2.51 0.82 12.58
C THR A 16 2.31 -0.68 12.44
N ILE A 17 2.87 -1.32 11.41
CA ILE A 17 2.69 -2.76 11.14
C ILE A 17 3.21 -3.62 12.30
N VAL A 18 2.43 -4.63 12.69
CA VAL A 18 2.82 -5.63 13.69
C VAL A 18 3.32 -6.91 13.01
N ALA A 19 4.26 -7.64 13.60
CA ALA A 19 4.76 -8.93 13.10
C ALA A 19 4.95 -8.98 11.55
N PRO A 20 5.73 -8.06 10.95
CA PRO A 20 5.78 -7.87 9.48
C PRO A 20 6.21 -9.14 8.73
N LEU A 21 7.06 -9.97 9.32
CA LEU A 21 7.52 -11.25 8.73
C LEU A 21 6.42 -12.31 8.62
N ASP A 22 5.31 -12.16 9.36
CA ASP A 22 4.18 -13.09 9.36
C ASP A 22 3.01 -12.61 8.51
N GLN A 23 3.07 -11.38 7.99
CA GLN A 23 1.95 -10.70 7.35
C GLN A 23 2.14 -10.48 5.85
N ILE A 24 1.05 -10.68 5.11
CA ILE A 24 0.94 -10.27 3.72
C ILE A 24 0.35 -8.85 3.69
N VAL A 25 1.08 -7.90 3.12
CA VAL A 25 0.60 -6.54 2.91
C VAL A 25 -0.07 -6.44 1.54
N TYR A 26 -1.22 -5.78 1.47
CA TYR A 26 -1.95 -5.59 0.23
C TYR A 26 -1.87 -4.14 -0.23
N VAL A 27 -1.46 -3.92 -1.47
CA VAL A 27 -1.51 -2.61 -2.13
C VAL A 27 -2.61 -2.67 -3.19
N ALA A 28 -3.72 -1.97 -2.92
CA ALA A 28 -4.81 -1.85 -3.87
C ALA A 28 -4.68 -0.59 -4.72
N TYR A 29 -5.01 -0.65 -6.01
CA TYR A 29 -4.84 0.46 -6.95
C TYR A 29 -6.00 0.63 -7.94
N ALA A 30 -6.28 1.87 -8.35
CA ALA A 30 -7.25 2.18 -9.40
C ALA A 30 -6.54 2.64 -10.68
N GLY A 31 -6.33 1.72 -11.64
CA GLY A 31 -5.84 2.02 -12.99
C GLY A 31 -4.36 2.46 -13.11
N ASP A 32 -3.68 2.71 -12.01
CA ASP A 32 -2.28 3.17 -11.95
C ASP A 32 -1.39 2.10 -11.29
N LEU A 33 -1.05 1.07 -12.06
CA LEU A 33 -0.20 -0.04 -11.61
C LEU A 33 1.22 0.42 -11.28
N GLU A 34 1.76 1.39 -12.04
CA GLU A 34 3.12 1.90 -11.83
C GLU A 34 3.29 2.50 -10.43
N SER A 35 2.31 3.30 -9.99
CA SER A 35 2.31 3.84 -8.62
C SER A 35 2.15 2.74 -7.57
N ALA A 36 1.41 1.67 -7.86
CA ALA A 36 1.26 0.53 -6.96
C ALA A 36 2.57 -0.26 -6.81
N GLU A 37 3.27 -0.52 -7.92
CA GLU A 37 4.60 -1.13 -7.90
C GLU A 37 5.62 -0.26 -7.17
N LYS A 38 5.54 1.06 -7.34
CA LYS A 38 6.38 1.98 -6.60
C LYS A 38 6.13 1.90 -5.09
N ALA A 39 4.87 1.85 -4.66
CA ALA A 39 4.54 1.66 -3.25
C ALA A 39 5.06 0.33 -2.71
N LYS A 40 4.93 -0.76 -3.48
CA LYS A 40 5.50 -2.07 -3.15
C LYS A 40 7.01 -2.02 -2.97
N ARG A 41 7.74 -1.47 -3.94
CA ARG A 41 9.21 -1.31 -3.85
C ARG A 41 9.63 -0.54 -2.60
N LEU A 42 8.97 0.59 -2.31
CA LEU A 42 9.28 1.40 -1.13
C LEU A 42 8.97 0.70 0.20
N LEU A 43 7.97 -0.19 0.25
CA LEU A 43 7.71 -1.01 1.43
C LEU A 43 8.83 -2.06 1.60
N GLU A 44 9.19 -2.77 0.53
CA GLU A 44 10.22 -3.81 0.53
C GLU A 44 11.63 -3.28 0.83
N GLU A 45 11.93 -2.04 0.43
CA GLU A 45 13.20 -1.35 0.75
C GLU A 45 13.31 -0.97 2.23
N GLN A 46 12.19 -0.68 2.91
CA GLN A 46 12.20 -0.17 4.28
C GLN A 46 12.05 -1.26 5.33
N ILE A 47 11.33 -2.34 5.05
CA ILE A 47 11.13 -3.42 6.00
C ILE A 47 10.94 -4.76 5.30
N LYS A 48 11.52 -5.81 5.88
CA LYS A 48 11.27 -7.18 5.43
C LYS A 48 9.91 -7.64 5.95
N MET A 49 9.06 -8.11 5.04
CA MET A 49 7.75 -8.67 5.34
C MET A 49 7.55 -10.00 4.62
N LYS A 50 6.48 -10.74 4.95
CA LYS A 50 6.22 -12.05 4.35
C LYS A 50 6.04 -11.95 2.84
N ASP A 51 5.18 -11.02 2.40
CA ASP A 51 4.85 -10.79 1.00
C ASP A 51 4.14 -9.43 0.83
N VAL A 52 4.22 -8.86 -0.37
CA VAL A 52 3.44 -7.68 -0.80
C VAL A 52 2.70 -7.99 -2.08
N LYS A 53 1.37 -7.97 -2.02
CA LYS A 53 0.52 -8.27 -3.17
C LYS A 53 -0.17 -7.03 -3.70
N LEU A 54 -0.19 -6.91 -5.02
CA LEU A 54 -0.89 -5.84 -5.73
C LEU A 54 -2.26 -6.33 -6.17
N TYR A 55 -3.31 -5.55 -5.94
CA TYR A 55 -4.68 -5.87 -6.37
C TYR A 55 -5.37 -4.67 -7.02
N PRO A 56 -6.01 -4.83 -8.18
CA PRO A 56 -6.81 -3.76 -8.76
C PRO A 56 -8.08 -3.55 -7.92
N LEU A 57 -8.48 -2.29 -7.74
CA LEU A 57 -9.76 -1.93 -7.14
C LEU A 57 -10.90 -2.21 -8.11
N GLY A 58 -11.98 -2.78 -7.57
CA GLY A 58 -13.21 -3.02 -8.32
C GLY A 58 -13.91 -1.71 -8.73
N PRO A 59 -14.84 -1.78 -9.71
CA PRO A 59 -15.48 -0.60 -10.29
C PRO A 59 -16.22 0.27 -9.28
N THR A 60 -16.87 -0.34 -8.27
CA THR A 60 -17.59 0.38 -7.21
C THR A 60 -16.67 1.27 -6.37
N ILE A 61 -15.49 0.79 -5.97
CA ILE A 61 -14.56 1.60 -5.17
C ILE A 61 -13.85 2.63 -6.06
N ALA A 62 -13.47 2.21 -7.27
CA ALA A 62 -12.81 3.08 -8.24
C ALA A 62 -13.70 4.27 -8.65
N SER A 63 -15.02 4.10 -8.76
CA SER A 63 -15.94 5.19 -9.10
C SER A 63 -16.00 6.30 -8.05
N HIS A 64 -15.76 5.97 -6.77
CA HIS A 64 -15.74 6.95 -5.68
C HIS A 64 -14.35 7.56 -5.45
N THR A 65 -13.30 6.73 -5.55
CA THR A 65 -11.93 7.14 -5.22
C THR A 65 -11.18 7.74 -6.41
N GLY A 66 -11.65 7.49 -7.63
CA GLY A 66 -11.06 7.99 -8.86
C GLY A 66 -9.82 7.21 -9.33
N TYR A 67 -9.43 7.45 -10.58
CA TYR A 67 -8.19 6.93 -11.15
C TYR A 67 -6.98 7.41 -10.35
N GLY A 68 -6.01 6.53 -10.13
CA GLY A 68 -4.81 6.82 -9.36
C GLY A 68 -4.97 6.64 -7.85
N CYS A 69 -6.10 6.14 -7.35
CA CYS A 69 -6.19 5.73 -5.95
C CYS A 69 -5.14 4.64 -5.63
N ILE A 70 -4.45 4.77 -4.50
CA ILE A 70 -3.54 3.77 -3.93
C ILE A 70 -3.92 3.59 -2.46
N ALA A 71 -4.16 2.36 -2.04
CA ALA A 71 -4.47 2.00 -0.65
C ALA A 71 -3.54 0.88 -0.19
N ILE A 72 -3.05 0.96 1.06
CA ILE A 72 -2.19 -0.06 1.66
C ILE A 72 -2.94 -0.66 2.86
N PHE A 73 -3.06 -1.97 2.91
CA PHE A 73 -3.70 -2.71 3.99
C PHE A 73 -2.68 -3.58 4.71
N SER A 74 -2.58 -3.39 6.02
CA SER A 74 -1.71 -4.12 6.94
C SER A 74 -2.40 -4.22 8.30
N MET A 75 -2.06 -5.21 9.11
CA MET A 75 -2.46 -5.19 10.51
C MET A 75 -1.51 -4.27 11.28
N GLY A 76 -2.05 -3.19 11.83
CA GLY A 76 -1.29 -2.22 12.61
C GLY A 76 -1.47 -2.41 14.11
N ILE A 77 -0.65 -1.71 14.89
CA ILE A 77 -0.91 -1.50 16.31
C ILE A 77 -2.28 -0.82 16.50
N SER A 78 -3.06 -1.26 17.48
CA SER A 78 -4.28 -0.54 17.85
C SER A 78 -3.89 0.84 18.36
N ARG A 79 -4.54 1.87 17.83
CA ARG A 79 -4.53 3.22 18.42
C ARG A 79 -5.58 3.33 19.51
#